data_AF-A0A9D8B2G1-F1
#
_entry.id   AF-A0A9D8B2G1-F1
#
_cell.length_a   1.000
_cell.length_b   1.000
_cell.length_c   1.000
_cell.angle_alpha   90.00
_cell.angle_beta   90.00
_cell.angle_gamma   90.00
#
_symmetry.space_group_name_H-M   'P 1'
#
loop_
_entity.id
_entity.type
_entity.pdbx_description
1 polymer ?
#
loop_
_entity_poly.entity_id
_entity_poly.type
_entity_poly.pdbx_seq_one_letter_code
_entity_poly.pdbx_strand_id
1 'polypeptide(L)'
;MNTQFFRTLCKPATLFTMLVLLVVLASAAPVTTFAAPKVTINETFRNGTASGWNLSGSATLTSGGVDPAGAGWLRLTSATNDQAGSAIYNTAFSSSDGVRATFTYATYGGSGADGFSFYLIDGATAVPTLGAAAGSLGYSWWNTSPFQNGVTNGYVGIGFDEYGNFSNQDFGACGAGACPGRVANSVTIRGSGNLNTGFNYLTRASASIATASRAGAKRARITISAGATKYITVEIDSGSGFQTIINNFNLTAAAGQVAMPTTFKMGFSASTGGLTNYHEIRDLTVGGSQPSTTTLTSSRNPSTSGQAVTFTCTVTGSAGTPTGNVSLYDGSTLLGSGSLNGAGQWTYTTSALAVASHALRCEYGGDGTYGVSAGTVTQIVNAAAAAEVPEAATLLLMSGGLGGVGVWLRYQWARRKKAK
;
A
#
# COMPACT_ATOMS: atom_id res chain seq x y z
N MET A 1 36.35 -69.28 -77.04
CA MET A 1 37.71 -69.47 -76.50
C MET A 1 37.85 -68.59 -75.28
N ASN A 2 38.12 -69.21 -74.11
CA ASN A 2 38.87 -68.73 -72.92
C ASN A 2 38.82 -67.21 -72.56
N THR A 3 38.61 -66.77 -71.32
CA THR A 3 39.07 -67.32 -70.03
C THR A 3 38.43 -66.50 -68.89
N GLN A 4 38.03 -67.16 -67.81
CA GLN A 4 37.64 -66.54 -66.54
C GLN A 4 38.85 -66.15 -65.70
N PHE A 5 38.80 -65.01 -64.97
CA PHE A 5 39.72 -64.71 -63.87
C PHE A 5 39.04 -63.94 -62.72
N PHE A 6 38.93 -64.63 -61.58
CA PHE A 6 39.08 -64.20 -60.17
C PHE A 6 38.49 -62.86 -59.68
N ARG A 7 37.65 -62.90 -58.64
CA ARG A 7 38.08 -62.88 -57.21
C ARG A 7 36.91 -63.04 -56.24
N THR A 8 37.11 -63.97 -55.31
CA THR A 8 36.32 -64.30 -54.12
C THR A 8 36.35 -63.17 -53.08
N LEU A 9 35.20 -62.81 -52.50
CA LEU A 9 35.11 -62.02 -51.27
C LEU A 9 34.47 -62.87 -50.18
N CYS A 10 35.26 -63.24 -49.18
CA CYS A 10 34.87 -63.95 -47.96
C CYS A 10 35.06 -63.02 -46.74
N LYS A 11 34.17 -63.15 -45.75
CA LYS A 11 33.91 -62.32 -44.54
C LYS A 11 35.09 -62.31 -43.53
N PRO A 12 35.09 -61.50 -42.43
CA PRO A 12 34.38 -61.85 -41.17
C PRO A 12 33.89 -60.66 -40.28
N ALA A 13 33.12 -61.02 -39.24
CA ALA A 13 32.50 -60.17 -38.21
C ALA A 13 33.47 -59.64 -37.13
N THR A 14 33.12 -58.58 -36.39
CA THR A 14 33.71 -58.26 -35.07
C THR A 14 32.82 -57.39 -34.16
N LEU A 15 32.65 -57.91 -32.94
CA LEU A 15 32.48 -57.31 -31.59
C LEU A 15 31.45 -56.18 -31.32
N PHE A 16 30.45 -56.52 -30.51
CA PHE A 16 29.63 -55.60 -29.71
C PHE A 16 30.13 -55.64 -28.25
N THR A 17 30.78 -54.59 -27.77
CA THR A 17 31.11 -54.41 -26.34
C THR A 17 29.96 -53.68 -25.65
N MET A 18 29.30 -54.33 -24.70
CA MET A 18 28.31 -53.73 -23.81
C MET A 18 28.98 -52.76 -22.84
N LEU A 19 28.68 -51.47 -22.95
CA LEU A 19 28.89 -50.48 -21.89
C LEU A 19 27.55 -50.30 -21.16
N VAL A 20 27.42 -50.89 -19.97
CA VAL A 20 26.27 -50.66 -19.08
C VAL A 20 26.43 -49.26 -18.49
N LEU A 21 25.72 -48.28 -19.05
CA LEU A 21 25.58 -46.95 -18.46
C LEU A 21 24.55 -47.06 -17.32
N LEU A 22 25.04 -47.10 -16.08
CA LEU A 22 24.21 -47.02 -14.88
C LEU A 22 23.63 -45.59 -14.80
N VAL A 23 22.43 -45.38 -15.34
CA VAL A 23 21.66 -44.16 -15.13
C VAL A 23 21.17 -44.19 -13.69
N VAL A 24 21.86 -43.49 -12.80
CA VAL A 24 21.32 -43.15 -11.48
C VAL A 24 20.15 -42.20 -11.75
N LEU A 25 18.92 -42.72 -11.72
CA LEU A 25 17.73 -41.89 -11.55
C LEU A 25 17.86 -41.23 -10.17
N ALA A 26 18.45 -40.04 -10.12
CA ALA A 26 18.20 -39.12 -9.03
C ALA A 26 16.71 -38.81 -9.08
N SER A 27 15.92 -39.39 -8.17
CA SER A 27 14.57 -38.95 -7.93
C SER A 27 14.65 -37.47 -7.54
N ALA A 28 14.25 -36.60 -8.46
CA ALA A 28 14.03 -35.21 -8.11
C ALA A 28 12.98 -35.20 -7.00
N ALA A 29 13.40 -34.86 -5.78
CA ALA A 29 12.46 -34.57 -4.72
C ALA A 29 11.46 -33.55 -5.28
N PRO A 30 10.15 -33.68 -5.02
CA PRO A 30 9.18 -32.71 -5.49
C PRO A 30 9.65 -31.34 -4.99
N VAL A 31 9.99 -30.44 -5.93
CA VAL A 31 10.24 -29.04 -5.62
C VAL A 31 8.94 -28.54 -5.02
N THR A 32 8.90 -28.40 -3.69
CA THR A 32 7.84 -27.70 -3.00
C THR A 32 7.89 -26.26 -3.49
N THR A 33 7.07 -25.93 -4.48
CA THR A 33 6.89 -24.56 -4.91
C THR A 33 6.17 -23.86 -3.76
N PHE A 34 6.93 -23.07 -2.99
CA PHE A 34 6.31 -22.17 -2.03
C PHE A 34 5.45 -21.19 -2.82
N ALA A 35 4.15 -21.16 -2.53
CA ALA A 35 3.28 -20.13 -3.08
C ALA A 35 3.83 -18.77 -2.65
N ALA A 36 4.01 -17.87 -3.63
CA ALA A 36 4.44 -16.52 -3.33
C ALA A 36 3.46 -15.87 -2.32
N PRO A 37 3.97 -15.09 -1.36
CA PRO A 37 3.12 -14.51 -0.34
C PRO A 37 2.11 -13.55 -0.96
N LYS A 38 0.95 -13.44 -0.31
CA LYS A 38 -0.01 -12.38 -0.60
C LYS A 38 0.58 -11.03 -0.17
N VAL A 39 0.28 -9.96 -0.91
CA VAL A 39 0.84 -8.65 -0.60
C VAL A 39 -0.03 -7.87 0.38
N THR A 40 0.57 -7.48 1.50
CA THR A 40 0.05 -6.47 2.41
C THR A 40 1.14 -5.45 2.67
N ILE A 41 0.89 -4.18 2.38
CA ILE A 41 1.83 -3.07 2.60
C ILE A 41 1.08 -1.98 3.37
N ASN A 42 1.72 -1.47 4.42
CA ASN A 42 1.32 -0.23 5.07
C ASN A 42 2.56 0.65 5.18
N GLU A 43 2.83 1.42 4.12
CA GLU A 43 3.99 2.30 4.03
C GLU A 43 3.52 3.75 3.97
N THR A 44 3.84 4.50 5.01
CA THR A 44 3.42 5.90 5.13
C THR A 44 4.28 6.84 4.29
N PHE A 45 5.54 6.48 4.03
CA PHE A 45 6.61 7.33 3.51
C PHE A 45 6.88 8.59 4.36
N ARG A 46 6.39 8.63 5.59
CA ARG A 46 6.55 9.76 6.51
C ARG A 46 7.90 9.79 7.23
N ASN A 47 8.62 8.68 7.20
CA ASN A 47 9.88 8.49 7.90
C ASN A 47 11.08 8.60 6.96
N GLY A 48 12.27 8.75 7.52
CA GLY A 48 13.52 8.82 6.74
C GLY A 48 13.96 7.50 6.10
N THR A 49 13.19 6.42 6.31
CA THR A 49 13.41 5.10 5.75
C THR A 49 12.08 4.50 5.29
N ALA A 50 12.13 3.66 4.26
CA ALA A 50 10.99 2.87 3.75
C ALA A 50 11.48 1.45 3.48
N SER A 51 11.18 0.52 4.39
CA SER A 51 11.75 -0.84 4.35
C SER A 51 11.21 -1.63 3.15
N GLY A 52 12.09 -2.32 2.43
CA GLY A 52 11.73 -3.09 1.23
C GLY A 52 11.51 -2.26 -0.03
N TRP A 53 11.63 -0.93 0.04
CA TRP A 53 11.53 -0.02 -1.09
C TRP A 53 12.92 0.36 -1.61
N ASN A 54 13.16 0.09 -2.90
CA ASN A 54 14.36 0.49 -3.60
C ASN A 54 14.08 1.78 -4.38
N LEU A 55 14.75 2.86 -4.02
CA LEU A 55 14.64 4.17 -4.68
C LEU A 55 15.74 4.30 -5.75
N SER A 56 15.40 4.91 -6.88
CA SER A 56 16.30 5.11 -8.02
C SER A 56 15.97 6.39 -8.79
N GLY A 57 16.93 6.87 -9.58
CA GLY A 57 16.82 8.14 -10.30
C GLY A 57 16.76 9.32 -9.33
N SER A 58 15.79 10.20 -9.53
CA SER A 58 15.56 11.38 -8.68
C SER A 58 14.72 11.11 -7.42
N ALA A 59 14.29 9.86 -7.19
CA ALA A 59 13.42 9.53 -6.07
C ALA A 59 14.13 9.65 -4.71
N THR A 60 13.48 10.26 -3.72
CA THR A 60 14.00 10.46 -2.36
C THR A 60 12.90 10.46 -1.30
N LEU A 61 13.24 10.20 -0.04
CA LEU A 61 12.37 10.41 1.11
C LEU A 61 12.67 11.78 1.72
N THR A 62 11.64 12.60 1.92
CA THR A 62 11.85 14.00 2.35
C THR A 62 12.00 14.19 3.87
N SER A 63 11.64 13.18 4.67
CA SER A 63 11.70 13.20 6.14
C SER A 63 13.13 13.31 6.66
N GLY A 64 13.35 14.21 7.62
CA GLY A 64 14.67 14.49 8.20
C GLY A 64 15.55 15.37 7.32
N GLY A 65 15.01 15.89 6.21
CA GLY A 65 15.66 16.82 5.30
C GLY A 65 14.76 18.01 5.00
N VAL A 66 14.05 17.96 3.86
CA VAL A 66 13.08 19.00 3.47
C VAL A 66 11.91 19.05 4.45
N ASP A 67 11.51 17.90 4.99
CA ASP A 67 10.44 17.77 5.96
C ASP A 67 10.98 17.36 7.33
N PRO A 68 10.36 17.81 8.44
CA PRO A 68 10.64 17.26 9.76
C PRO A 68 10.47 15.74 9.80
N ALA A 69 11.19 15.09 10.71
CA ALA A 69 11.06 13.65 10.90
C ALA A 69 9.59 13.27 11.21
N GLY A 70 9.06 12.27 10.49
CA GLY A 70 7.67 11.83 10.63
C GLY A 70 6.64 12.64 9.82
N ALA A 71 7.08 13.63 9.05
CA ALA A 71 6.22 14.45 8.17
C ALA A 71 6.57 14.31 6.68
N GLY A 72 7.39 13.31 6.33
CA GLY A 72 7.91 13.14 4.97
C GLY A 72 6.91 12.61 3.94
N TRP A 73 7.41 12.54 2.72
CA TRP A 73 6.79 11.98 1.54
C TRP A 73 7.85 11.19 0.76
N LEU A 74 7.40 10.22 -0.05
CA LEU A 74 8.17 9.74 -1.17
C LEU A 74 8.07 10.79 -2.28
N ARG A 75 9.17 11.48 -2.57
CA ARG A 75 9.27 12.40 -3.70
C ARG A 75 9.91 11.69 -4.87
N LEU A 76 9.16 11.48 -5.94
CA LEU A 76 9.63 10.78 -7.15
C LEU A 76 10.41 11.71 -8.08
N THR A 77 10.00 12.97 -8.19
CA THR A 77 10.75 14.00 -8.93
C THR A 77 10.65 15.35 -8.22
N SER A 78 11.57 16.24 -8.58
CA SER A 78 11.56 17.65 -8.16
C SER A 78 11.09 18.56 -9.30
N ALA A 79 10.90 19.85 -9.02
CA ALA A 79 10.61 20.87 -10.05
C ALA A 79 11.85 21.19 -10.92
N THR A 80 12.53 20.16 -11.40
CA THR A 80 13.73 20.22 -12.26
C THR A 80 13.43 19.50 -13.56
N ASN A 81 13.95 20.01 -14.68
CA ASN A 81 13.74 19.45 -16.01
C ASN A 81 14.37 18.07 -16.18
N ASP A 82 13.77 17.29 -17.08
CA ASP A 82 14.34 16.05 -17.65
C ASP A 82 14.77 15.01 -16.60
N GLN A 83 13.95 14.80 -15.57
CA GLN A 83 14.19 13.80 -14.54
C GLN A 83 13.22 12.62 -14.67
N ALA A 84 13.68 11.46 -14.22
CA ALA A 84 12.81 10.35 -13.85
C ALA A 84 13.23 9.87 -12.45
N GLY A 85 12.28 9.39 -11.67
CA GLY A 85 12.56 8.75 -10.40
C GLY A 85 11.55 7.67 -10.11
N SER A 86 12.00 6.63 -9.43
CA SER A 86 11.19 5.45 -9.14
C SER A 86 11.45 4.92 -7.73
N ALA A 87 10.41 4.39 -7.11
CA ALA A 87 10.50 3.55 -5.94
C ALA A 87 9.80 2.22 -6.23
N ILE A 88 10.51 1.11 -6.04
CA ILE A 88 9.99 -0.24 -6.27
C ILE A 88 9.99 -1.00 -4.96
N TYR A 89 8.85 -1.57 -4.61
CA TYR A 89 8.77 -2.55 -3.53
C TYR A 89 9.37 -3.87 -4.04
N ASN A 90 10.58 -4.19 -3.59
CA ASN A 90 11.40 -5.24 -4.20
C ASN A 90 11.10 -6.66 -3.67
N THR A 91 9.92 -6.85 -3.08
CA THR A 91 9.44 -8.16 -2.64
C THR A 91 8.35 -8.63 -3.60
N ALA A 92 8.60 -9.77 -4.24
CA ALA A 92 7.64 -10.36 -5.16
C ALA A 92 6.42 -10.91 -4.40
N PHE A 93 5.24 -10.77 -4.99
CA PHE A 93 3.98 -11.29 -4.46
C PHE A 93 3.19 -12.01 -5.55
N SER A 94 2.27 -12.88 -5.16
CA SER A 94 1.52 -13.68 -6.13
C SER A 94 0.66 -12.81 -7.04
N SER A 95 0.76 -13.03 -8.35
CA SER A 95 -0.09 -12.35 -9.33
C SER A 95 -1.56 -12.76 -9.21
N SER A 96 -1.86 -13.89 -8.57
CA SER A 96 -3.24 -14.40 -8.43
C SER A 96 -4.09 -13.61 -7.43
N ASP A 97 -3.49 -12.95 -6.45
CA ASP A 97 -4.21 -12.39 -5.29
C ASP A 97 -4.94 -11.08 -5.58
N GLY A 98 -4.61 -10.45 -6.72
CA GLY A 98 -5.05 -9.09 -7.01
C GLY A 98 -4.33 -8.07 -6.12
N VAL A 99 -4.56 -6.79 -6.40
CA VAL A 99 -3.91 -5.68 -5.71
C VAL A 99 -4.93 -4.57 -5.52
N ARG A 100 -5.12 -4.09 -4.29
CA ARG A 100 -5.84 -2.84 -4.02
C ARG A 100 -4.88 -1.84 -3.38
N ALA A 101 -4.27 -0.98 -4.20
CA ALA A 101 -3.38 0.06 -3.75
C ALA A 101 -4.16 1.36 -3.52
N THR A 102 -4.13 1.88 -2.29
CA THR A 102 -4.69 3.21 -1.95
C THR A 102 -3.57 4.08 -1.42
N PHE A 103 -3.42 5.28 -1.97
CA PHE A 103 -2.35 6.21 -1.58
C PHE A 103 -2.82 7.65 -1.75
N THR A 104 -2.13 8.56 -1.07
CA THR A 104 -2.26 10.01 -1.25
C THR A 104 -1.16 10.49 -2.18
N TYR A 105 -1.49 11.42 -3.08
CA TYR A 105 -0.51 12.03 -3.97
C TYR A 105 -0.63 13.56 -4.02
N ALA A 106 0.48 14.21 -4.32
CA ALA A 106 0.55 15.65 -4.59
C ALA A 106 1.42 15.93 -5.82
N THR A 107 0.96 16.81 -6.69
CA THR A 107 1.69 17.33 -7.85
C THR A 107 1.66 18.86 -7.85
N TYR A 108 2.83 19.50 -7.69
CA TYR A 108 2.89 20.95 -7.44
C TYR A 108 4.27 21.57 -7.62
N GLY A 109 4.35 22.90 -7.50
CA GLY A 109 5.57 23.66 -7.30
C GLY A 109 6.46 23.85 -8.53
N GLY A 110 6.04 23.33 -9.69
CA GLY A 110 6.67 23.58 -10.99
C GLY A 110 5.71 24.26 -11.97
N SER A 111 5.83 23.86 -13.23
CA SER A 111 5.08 24.41 -14.37
C SER A 111 3.97 23.50 -14.90
N GLY A 112 3.63 22.41 -14.19
CA GLY A 112 2.41 21.62 -14.44
C GLY A 112 2.61 20.31 -15.23
N ALA A 113 3.73 19.61 -15.07
CA ALA A 113 4.03 18.37 -15.82
C ALA A 113 5.06 17.47 -15.11
N ASP A 114 5.24 16.21 -15.54
CA ASP A 114 4.40 15.50 -16.53
C ASP A 114 3.32 14.66 -15.85
N GLY A 115 3.65 14.04 -14.72
CA GLY A 115 2.78 13.18 -13.96
C GLY A 115 3.55 12.05 -13.29
N PHE A 116 2.82 11.06 -12.79
CA PHE A 116 3.41 9.86 -12.19
C PHE A 116 2.65 8.61 -12.62
N SER A 117 3.25 7.44 -12.42
CA SER A 117 2.62 6.16 -12.67
C SER A 117 2.72 5.23 -11.47
N PHE A 118 1.69 4.40 -11.29
CA PHE A 118 1.78 3.16 -10.55
C PHE A 118 1.97 2.02 -11.55
N TYR A 119 2.84 1.06 -11.26
CA TYR A 119 3.07 -0.04 -12.18
C TYR A 119 3.36 -1.37 -11.51
N LEU A 120 3.14 -2.44 -12.28
CA LEU A 120 3.59 -3.79 -11.96
C LEU A 120 4.66 -4.23 -12.96
N ILE A 121 5.68 -4.92 -12.47
CA ILE A 121 6.69 -5.65 -13.26
C ILE A 121 6.65 -7.13 -12.91
N ASP A 122 7.21 -7.98 -13.77
CA ASP A 122 7.46 -9.39 -13.43
C ASP A 122 8.28 -9.50 -12.15
N GLY A 123 7.76 -10.23 -11.15
CA GLY A 123 8.41 -10.41 -9.86
C GLY A 123 9.75 -11.15 -9.93
N ALA A 124 10.01 -11.90 -11.01
CA ALA A 124 11.32 -12.52 -11.28
C ALA A 124 12.40 -11.50 -11.68
N THR A 125 12.04 -10.24 -11.93
CA THR A 125 12.99 -9.19 -12.35
C THR A 125 13.94 -8.86 -11.20
N ALA A 126 15.22 -9.23 -11.37
CA ALA A 126 16.24 -9.03 -10.35
C ALA A 126 16.64 -7.55 -10.19
N VAL A 127 16.88 -6.86 -11.31
CA VAL A 127 17.31 -5.46 -11.35
C VAL A 127 16.42 -4.71 -12.35
N PRO A 128 15.31 -4.11 -11.90
CA PRO A 128 14.46 -3.32 -12.78
C PRO A 128 15.16 -2.02 -13.18
N THR A 129 15.18 -1.73 -14.49
CA THR A 129 15.62 -0.44 -15.02
C THR A 129 14.53 0.61 -14.79
N LEU A 130 14.92 1.85 -14.47
CA LEU A 130 14.04 3.01 -14.43
C LEU A 130 13.58 3.35 -15.85
N GLY A 131 12.28 3.61 -16.05
CA GLY A 131 11.76 4.05 -17.33
C GLY A 131 12.13 5.50 -17.68
N ALA A 132 11.89 5.89 -18.92
CA ALA A 132 12.33 7.17 -19.47
C ALA A 132 11.68 8.39 -18.79
N ALA A 133 12.28 9.57 -19.00
CA ALA A 133 11.77 10.86 -18.51
C ALA A 133 10.62 11.44 -19.38
N ALA A 134 10.13 12.63 -19.02
CA ALA A 134 9.04 13.32 -19.71
C ALA A 134 7.73 12.51 -19.81
N GLY A 135 7.14 12.39 -20.99
CA GLY A 135 5.81 11.81 -21.21
C GLY A 135 5.69 10.31 -20.93
N SER A 136 6.76 9.58 -20.65
CA SER A 136 6.72 8.16 -20.29
C SER A 136 6.42 7.89 -18.81
N LEU A 137 6.35 8.94 -17.99
CA LEU A 137 6.03 8.88 -16.56
C LEU A 137 6.91 7.88 -15.78
N GLY A 138 8.17 7.71 -16.22
CA GLY A 138 9.11 6.74 -15.66
C GLY A 138 8.69 5.27 -15.80
N TYR A 139 7.70 4.94 -16.63
CA TYR A 139 7.26 3.56 -16.89
C TYR A 139 7.63 3.07 -18.29
N SER A 140 7.27 3.81 -19.33
CA SER A 140 7.52 3.42 -20.72
C SER A 140 8.82 4.01 -21.28
N TRP A 141 9.12 3.70 -22.54
CA TRP A 141 10.25 4.29 -23.26
C TRP A 141 9.90 5.65 -23.85
N TRP A 142 10.92 6.37 -24.33
CA TRP A 142 10.80 7.62 -25.09
C TRP A 142 11.63 7.53 -26.39
N ASN A 143 11.00 7.77 -27.55
CA ASN A 143 11.62 7.69 -28.88
C ASN A 143 12.53 8.90 -29.25
N THR A 144 13.28 9.41 -28.28
CA THR A 144 14.25 10.49 -28.51
C THR A 144 15.54 10.00 -29.15
N SER A 145 16.41 10.96 -29.49
CA SER A 145 17.81 10.70 -29.80
C SER A 145 18.70 11.30 -28.70
N PRO A 146 19.40 10.48 -27.88
CA PRO A 146 19.35 9.02 -27.86
C PRO A 146 18.04 8.48 -27.27
N PHE A 147 17.68 7.26 -27.68
CA PHE A 147 16.47 6.58 -27.22
C PHE A 147 16.58 6.27 -25.73
N GLN A 148 15.49 6.47 -24.98
CA GLN A 148 15.44 6.14 -23.55
C GLN A 148 14.54 4.95 -23.30
N ASN A 149 15.04 3.97 -22.56
CA ASN A 149 14.32 2.73 -22.26
C ASN A 149 13.19 2.93 -21.25
N GLY A 150 12.13 2.12 -21.39
CA GLY A 150 11.14 1.90 -20.34
C GLY A 150 11.64 0.90 -19.30
N VAL A 151 10.77 0.60 -18.33
CA VAL A 151 11.10 -0.35 -17.27
C VAL A 151 11.37 -1.75 -17.82
N THR A 152 12.23 -2.51 -17.14
CA THR A 152 12.46 -3.92 -17.48
C THR A 152 11.24 -4.75 -17.09
N ASN A 153 10.74 -5.58 -18.01
CA ASN A 153 9.63 -6.51 -17.79
C ASN A 153 8.37 -5.87 -17.16
N GLY A 154 7.99 -4.68 -17.63
CA GLY A 154 6.73 -4.03 -17.27
C GLY A 154 5.53 -4.88 -17.67
N TYR A 155 4.59 -5.05 -16.74
CA TYR A 155 3.32 -5.74 -17.01
C TYR A 155 2.18 -4.76 -17.24
N VAL A 156 2.03 -3.75 -16.38
CA VAL A 156 1.05 -2.68 -16.58
C VAL A 156 1.52 -1.39 -15.92
N GLY A 157 1.27 -0.25 -16.57
CA GLY A 157 1.51 1.08 -16.02
C GLY A 157 0.23 1.91 -16.06
N ILE A 158 -0.13 2.50 -14.94
CA ILE A 158 -1.31 3.33 -14.74
C ILE A 158 -0.80 4.74 -14.45
N GLY A 159 -0.80 5.59 -15.48
CA GLY A 159 -0.32 6.96 -15.44
C GLY A 159 -1.41 7.94 -15.02
N PHE A 160 -1.08 8.82 -14.07
CA PHE A 160 -1.84 10.01 -13.69
C PHE A 160 -1.11 11.20 -14.33
N ASP A 161 -1.60 11.60 -15.49
CA ASP A 161 -0.88 12.44 -16.44
C ASP A 161 -1.46 13.87 -16.46
N GLU A 162 -0.66 14.83 -16.00
CA GLU A 162 -1.02 16.25 -15.96
C GLU A 162 -0.89 16.87 -17.35
N TYR A 163 0.21 16.55 -18.05
CA TYR A 163 0.55 17.19 -19.32
C TYR A 163 -0.10 16.49 -20.53
N GLY A 164 -0.17 15.17 -20.50
CA GLY A 164 -0.96 14.35 -21.42
C GLY A 164 -0.17 13.45 -22.38
N ASN A 165 1.16 13.40 -22.29
CA ASN A 165 1.97 12.65 -23.25
C ASN A 165 2.05 11.15 -22.97
N PHE A 166 1.55 10.66 -21.83
CA PHE A 166 1.51 9.25 -21.53
C PHE A 166 0.56 8.47 -22.44
N SER A 167 -0.31 9.12 -23.22
CA SER A 167 -1.07 8.47 -24.31
C SER A 167 -0.46 8.67 -25.70
N ASN A 168 0.69 9.33 -25.83
CA ASN A 168 1.33 9.67 -27.11
C ASN A 168 2.25 8.52 -27.60
N GLN A 169 2.34 8.33 -28.92
CA GLN A 169 3.17 7.32 -29.57
C GLN A 169 4.68 7.53 -29.37
N ASP A 170 5.09 8.74 -29.00
CA ASP A 170 6.49 9.04 -28.71
C ASP A 170 6.98 8.42 -27.40
N PHE A 171 6.05 8.01 -26.54
CA PHE A 171 6.31 7.50 -25.19
C PHE A 171 5.79 6.08 -24.96
N GLY A 172 5.77 5.25 -26.00
CA GLY A 172 5.28 3.87 -25.97
C GLY A 172 4.50 3.51 -27.23
N ALA A 173 4.30 2.21 -27.49
CA ALA A 173 3.58 1.77 -28.68
C ALA A 173 2.07 2.05 -28.57
N CYS A 174 1.36 1.97 -29.71
CA CYS A 174 -0.10 2.20 -29.77
C CYS A 174 -0.93 0.90 -29.85
N GLY A 175 -0.27 -0.26 -29.81
CA GLY A 175 -0.92 -1.54 -30.04
C GLY A 175 -1.53 -1.64 -31.43
N ALA A 176 -2.72 -2.24 -31.54
CA ALA A 176 -3.42 -2.45 -32.80
C ALA A 176 -4.10 -1.18 -33.38
N GLY A 177 -4.10 -0.06 -32.65
CA GLY A 177 -4.75 1.19 -33.03
C GLY A 177 -3.79 2.38 -33.04
N ALA A 178 -4.33 3.58 -33.27
CA ALA A 178 -3.58 4.82 -33.15
C ALA A 178 -3.55 5.30 -31.70
N CYS A 179 -2.42 5.87 -31.28
CA CYS A 179 -2.32 6.56 -30.00
C CYS A 179 -3.16 7.84 -30.05
N PRO A 180 -3.86 8.21 -28.96
CA PRO A 180 -4.59 9.47 -28.89
C PRO A 180 -3.74 10.75 -29.03
N GLY A 181 -2.42 10.63 -28.96
CA GLY A 181 -1.52 11.77 -28.87
C GLY A 181 -1.56 12.37 -27.46
N ARG A 182 -1.40 13.69 -27.35
CA ARG A 182 -1.37 14.40 -26.06
C ARG A 182 -2.79 14.62 -25.52
N VAL A 183 -3.10 14.06 -24.36
CA VAL A 183 -4.38 14.25 -23.65
C VAL A 183 -4.14 14.59 -22.18
N ALA A 184 -4.08 15.88 -21.89
CA ALA A 184 -3.83 16.40 -20.54
C ALA A 184 -4.91 15.99 -19.53
N ASN A 185 -4.54 15.95 -18.24
CA ASN A 185 -5.44 15.62 -17.14
C ASN A 185 -6.19 14.31 -17.39
N SER A 186 -5.43 13.22 -17.47
CA SER A 186 -5.99 11.90 -17.72
C SER A 186 -5.36 10.83 -16.83
N VAL A 187 -6.17 9.81 -16.53
CA VAL A 187 -5.64 8.51 -16.12
C VAL A 187 -5.53 7.68 -17.39
N THR A 188 -4.33 7.18 -17.68
CA THR A 188 -4.04 6.40 -18.89
C THR A 188 -3.39 5.07 -18.50
N ILE A 189 -3.83 3.97 -19.11
CA ILE A 189 -3.28 2.64 -18.89
C ILE A 189 -2.44 2.23 -20.10
N ARG A 190 -1.18 1.86 -19.84
CA ARG A 190 -0.31 1.17 -20.79
C ARG A 190 -0.09 -0.28 -20.38
N GLY A 191 -0.05 -1.15 -21.37
CA GLY A 191 0.15 -2.57 -21.21
C GLY A 191 1.62 -2.94 -21.04
N SER A 192 1.89 -4.23 -21.16
CA SER A 192 3.22 -4.79 -20.96
C SER A 192 4.27 -4.26 -21.94
N GLY A 193 5.51 -4.19 -21.48
CA GLY A 193 6.65 -3.76 -22.28
C GLY A 193 7.97 -4.12 -21.61
N ASN A 194 9.05 -4.10 -22.39
CA ASN A 194 10.39 -4.34 -21.90
C ASN A 194 11.37 -3.41 -22.61
N LEU A 195 12.02 -2.55 -21.84
CA LEU A 195 13.00 -1.56 -22.35
C LEU A 195 12.42 -0.74 -23.50
N ASN A 196 12.82 -0.98 -24.74
CA ASN A 196 12.40 -0.22 -25.93
C ASN A 196 11.23 -0.85 -26.72
N THR A 197 10.60 -1.90 -26.20
CA THR A 197 9.55 -2.65 -26.91
C THR A 197 8.26 -2.70 -26.10
N GLY A 198 7.11 -2.60 -26.77
CA GLY A 198 5.79 -2.70 -26.14
C GLY A 198 5.31 -1.39 -25.50
N PHE A 199 4.73 -1.50 -24.30
CA PHE A 199 4.07 -0.39 -23.58
C PHE A 199 2.88 0.18 -24.36
N ASN A 200 2.10 -0.72 -24.96
CA ASN A 200 0.94 -0.36 -25.77
C ASN A 200 -0.01 0.53 -24.98
N TYR A 201 -0.42 1.65 -25.55
CA TYR A 201 -1.59 2.38 -25.08
C TYR A 201 -2.82 1.45 -25.10
N LEU A 202 -3.54 1.37 -23.98
CA LEU A 202 -4.71 0.49 -23.84
C LEU A 202 -6.01 1.27 -23.69
N THR A 203 -6.06 2.18 -22.72
CA THR A 203 -7.27 2.99 -22.45
C THR A 203 -6.91 4.26 -21.68
N ARG A 204 -7.83 5.22 -21.66
CA ARG A 204 -7.75 6.42 -20.83
C ARG A 204 -9.12 6.89 -20.38
N ALA A 205 -9.12 7.74 -19.36
CA ALA A 205 -10.25 8.59 -18.99
C ALA A 205 -9.76 9.95 -18.49
N SER A 206 -10.52 11.01 -18.75
CA SER A 206 -10.20 12.35 -18.26
C SER A 206 -10.41 12.43 -16.75
N ALA A 207 -9.48 13.07 -16.03
CA ALA A 207 -9.56 13.30 -14.60
C ALA A 207 -8.70 14.51 -14.20
N SER A 208 -9.16 15.33 -13.24
CA SER A 208 -8.31 16.37 -12.69
C SER A 208 -7.17 15.73 -11.89
N ILE A 209 -5.93 15.82 -12.39
CA ILE A 209 -4.75 15.23 -11.74
C ILE A 209 -4.08 16.25 -10.83
N ALA A 210 -3.76 17.44 -11.34
CA ALA A 210 -3.01 18.45 -10.62
C ALA A 210 -3.54 18.76 -9.22
N THR A 211 -2.66 18.92 -8.23
CA THR A 211 -3.04 19.24 -6.85
C THR A 211 -2.67 20.67 -6.42
N ALA A 212 -1.78 21.34 -7.18
CA ALA A 212 -1.27 22.70 -6.95
C ALA A 212 -0.48 22.91 -5.64
N SER A 213 -0.69 22.08 -4.62
CA SER A 213 0.06 22.06 -3.36
C SER A 213 -0.12 20.69 -2.66
N ARG A 214 0.65 20.47 -1.58
CA ARG A 214 0.42 19.36 -0.64
C ARG A 214 -0.89 19.49 0.15
N ALA A 215 -1.38 20.71 0.38
CA ALA A 215 -2.66 20.92 1.07
C ALA A 215 -3.85 20.49 0.19
N GLY A 216 -3.71 20.62 -1.13
CA GLY A 216 -4.66 20.13 -2.13
C GLY A 216 -4.45 18.67 -2.54
N ALA A 217 -3.63 17.90 -1.81
CA ALA A 217 -3.34 16.51 -2.13
C ALA A 217 -4.61 15.67 -2.27
N LYS A 218 -4.59 14.74 -3.24
CA LYS A 218 -5.70 13.85 -3.57
C LYS A 218 -5.39 12.43 -3.14
N ARG A 219 -6.41 11.58 -3.06
CA ARG A 219 -6.22 10.14 -2.87
C ARG A 219 -6.54 9.40 -4.15
N ALA A 220 -5.76 8.39 -4.47
CA ALA A 220 -6.03 7.47 -5.56
C ALA A 220 -6.20 6.06 -5.02
N ARG A 221 -7.05 5.28 -5.70
CA ARG A 221 -7.23 3.87 -5.44
C ARG A 221 -7.21 3.10 -6.74
N ILE A 222 -6.30 2.14 -6.82
CA ILE A 222 -6.15 1.23 -7.94
C ILE A 222 -6.51 -0.16 -7.47
N THR A 223 -7.48 -0.78 -8.13
CA THR A 223 -7.85 -2.18 -7.89
C THR A 223 -7.54 -3.00 -9.14
N ILE A 224 -6.69 -4.00 -9.00
CA ILE A 224 -6.42 -5.05 -9.97
C ILE A 224 -7.02 -6.34 -9.40
N SER A 225 -7.98 -6.95 -10.09
CA SER A 225 -8.74 -8.08 -9.55
C SER A 225 -7.88 -9.33 -9.28
N ALA A 226 -8.30 -10.15 -8.32
CA ALA A 226 -7.76 -11.50 -8.16
C ALA A 226 -8.13 -12.42 -9.35
N GLY A 227 -7.47 -13.58 -9.47
CA GLY A 227 -7.74 -14.61 -10.49
C GLY A 227 -6.91 -14.48 -11.78
N ALA A 228 -7.18 -15.35 -12.76
CA ALA A 228 -6.43 -15.40 -14.01
C ALA A 228 -6.74 -14.21 -14.95
N THR A 229 -7.98 -13.75 -14.95
CA THR A 229 -8.40 -12.56 -15.69
C THR A 229 -8.27 -11.32 -14.80
N LYS A 230 -7.54 -10.32 -15.28
CA LYS A 230 -7.29 -9.07 -14.56
C LYS A 230 -8.16 -7.95 -15.08
N TYR A 231 -8.95 -7.40 -14.16
CA TYR A 231 -9.67 -6.16 -14.37
C TYR A 231 -9.04 -5.04 -13.56
N ILE A 232 -8.94 -3.85 -14.16
CA ILE A 232 -8.41 -2.64 -13.52
C ILE A 232 -9.54 -1.65 -13.30
N THR A 233 -9.68 -1.21 -12.06
CA THR A 233 -10.50 -0.05 -11.68
C THR A 233 -9.60 1.00 -11.05
N VAL A 234 -9.73 2.24 -11.49
CA VAL A 234 -9.00 3.40 -10.93
C VAL A 234 -10.00 4.43 -10.45
N GLU A 235 -9.82 4.87 -9.22
CA GLU A 235 -10.67 5.85 -8.55
C GLU A 235 -9.82 6.98 -7.96
N ILE A 236 -10.36 8.20 -7.95
CA ILE A 236 -9.71 9.38 -7.36
C ILE A 236 -10.69 10.06 -6.40
N ASP A 237 -10.20 10.44 -5.22
CA ASP A 237 -10.91 11.25 -4.24
C ASP A 237 -10.22 12.62 -4.13
N SER A 238 -10.99 13.68 -4.40
CA SER A 238 -10.56 15.08 -4.30
C SER A 238 -11.13 15.81 -3.08
N GLY A 239 -11.57 15.08 -2.05
CA GLY A 239 -12.14 15.61 -0.81
C GLY A 239 -13.64 15.30 -0.62
N SER A 240 -14.27 14.61 -1.57
CA SER A 240 -15.70 14.28 -1.56
C SER A 240 -15.98 12.77 -1.67
N GLY A 241 -14.96 11.94 -1.46
CA GLY A 241 -15.02 10.49 -1.64
C GLY A 241 -14.55 10.06 -3.03
N PHE A 242 -14.20 8.77 -3.13
CA PHE A 242 -13.68 8.16 -4.35
C PHE A 242 -14.70 8.19 -5.49
N GLN A 243 -14.27 8.71 -6.64
CA GLN A 243 -14.99 8.68 -7.90
C GLN A 243 -14.27 7.74 -8.87
N THR A 244 -15.03 6.88 -9.55
CA THR A 244 -14.48 5.96 -10.55
C THR A 244 -14.09 6.71 -11.82
N ILE A 245 -12.82 6.57 -12.21
CA ILE A 245 -12.24 7.18 -13.41
C ILE A 245 -12.14 6.15 -14.54
N ILE A 246 -11.59 4.98 -14.25
CA ILE A 246 -11.59 3.82 -15.14
C ILE A 246 -12.32 2.70 -14.41
N ASN A 247 -13.32 2.11 -15.07
CA ASN A 247 -14.14 1.05 -14.48
C ASN A 247 -13.87 -0.29 -15.15
N ASN A 248 -13.36 -1.26 -14.39
CA ASN A 248 -13.30 -2.67 -14.75
C ASN A 248 -12.70 -2.96 -16.16
N PHE A 249 -11.59 -2.29 -16.49
CA PHE A 249 -10.90 -2.51 -17.77
C PHE A 249 -10.24 -3.90 -17.78
N ASN A 250 -10.56 -4.74 -18.78
CA ASN A 250 -9.99 -6.08 -18.91
C ASN A 250 -8.56 -6.03 -19.46
N LEU A 251 -7.57 -6.06 -18.58
CA LEU A 251 -6.15 -6.02 -18.93
C LEU A 251 -5.73 -7.30 -19.66
N THR A 252 -6.17 -8.47 -19.18
CA THR A 252 -5.72 -9.77 -19.75
C THR A 252 -6.15 -9.93 -21.21
N ALA A 253 -7.30 -9.37 -21.59
CA ALA A 253 -7.79 -9.41 -22.97
C ALA A 253 -7.24 -8.28 -23.86
N ALA A 254 -6.40 -7.38 -23.32
CA ALA A 254 -5.89 -6.25 -24.07
C ALA A 254 -4.89 -6.68 -25.16
N ALA A 255 -4.99 -6.07 -26.34
CA ALA A 255 -4.15 -6.42 -27.49
C ALA A 255 -2.66 -6.14 -27.21
N GLY A 256 -1.82 -7.16 -27.43
CA GLY A 256 -0.37 -7.08 -27.20
C GLY A 256 0.03 -7.20 -25.73
N GLN A 257 -0.89 -7.53 -24.83
CA GLN A 257 -0.56 -7.88 -23.45
C GLN A 257 0.13 -9.25 -23.40
N VAL A 258 1.27 -9.33 -22.73
CA VAL A 258 1.99 -10.60 -22.52
C VAL A 258 1.26 -11.49 -21.51
N ALA A 259 1.60 -12.79 -21.50
CA ALA A 259 1.12 -13.73 -20.50
C ALA A 259 1.43 -13.22 -19.08
N MET A 260 0.48 -13.38 -18.16
CA MET A 260 0.64 -12.93 -16.78
C MET A 260 1.78 -13.69 -16.09
N PRO A 261 2.80 -13.01 -15.54
CA PRO A 261 3.85 -13.68 -14.77
C PRO A 261 3.25 -14.25 -13.48
N THR A 262 3.90 -15.27 -12.90
CA THR A 262 3.42 -15.93 -11.67
C THR A 262 3.49 -15.03 -10.44
N THR A 263 4.41 -14.06 -10.45
CA THR A 263 4.55 -13.06 -9.40
C THR A 263 4.71 -11.66 -9.98
N PHE A 264 4.37 -10.65 -9.18
CA PHE A 264 4.60 -9.25 -9.48
C PHE A 264 5.50 -8.62 -8.43
N LYS A 265 6.20 -7.56 -8.83
CA LYS A 265 6.61 -6.47 -7.94
C LYS A 265 5.84 -5.22 -8.36
N MET A 266 5.69 -4.27 -7.44
CA MET A 266 5.01 -3.01 -7.71
C MET A 266 5.95 -1.82 -7.50
N GLY A 267 5.66 -0.72 -8.18
CA GLY A 267 6.38 0.52 -7.98
C GLY A 267 5.57 1.75 -8.33
N PHE A 268 6.13 2.88 -7.93
CA PHE A 268 5.74 4.19 -8.41
C PHE A 268 6.90 4.79 -9.17
N SER A 269 6.62 5.52 -10.24
CA SER A 269 7.60 6.38 -10.90
C SER A 269 6.96 7.69 -11.30
N ALA A 270 7.78 8.72 -11.45
CA ALA A 270 7.36 9.99 -12.02
C ALA A 270 8.47 10.51 -12.92
N SER A 271 8.10 11.45 -13.78
CA SER A 271 9.07 12.14 -14.61
C SER A 271 8.69 13.59 -14.88
N THR A 272 9.70 14.33 -15.30
CA THR A 272 9.59 15.67 -15.83
C THR A 272 10.29 15.72 -17.17
N GLY A 273 9.90 16.66 -18.02
CA GLY A 273 10.54 16.99 -19.28
C GLY A 273 10.87 18.47 -19.32
N GLY A 274 10.46 19.15 -20.40
CA GLY A 274 10.56 20.62 -20.50
C GLY A 274 9.69 21.39 -19.50
N LEU A 275 8.66 20.74 -18.94
CA LEU A 275 7.85 21.24 -17.84
C LEU A 275 8.02 20.33 -16.61
N THR A 276 7.74 20.86 -15.42
CA THR A 276 8.11 20.20 -14.17
C THR A 276 7.04 20.29 -13.09
N ASN A 277 7.18 19.44 -12.06
CA ASN A 277 6.46 19.48 -10.80
C ASN A 277 7.20 18.58 -9.80
N TYR A 278 7.02 18.84 -8.50
CA TYR A 278 7.20 17.81 -7.49
C TYR A 278 6.09 16.77 -7.65
N HIS A 279 6.45 15.49 -7.72
CA HIS A 279 5.50 14.38 -7.71
C HIS A 279 5.74 13.54 -6.47
N GLU A 280 4.76 13.53 -5.57
CA GLU A 280 4.94 12.97 -4.24
C GLU A 280 3.82 11.99 -3.88
N ILE A 281 4.19 10.91 -3.21
CA ILE A 281 3.31 9.83 -2.73
C ILE A 281 3.47 9.69 -1.21
N ARG A 282 2.36 9.45 -0.51
CA ARG A 282 2.36 9.10 0.92
C ARG A 282 1.18 8.22 1.28
N ASP A 283 1.21 7.68 2.50
CA ASP A 283 0.10 6.93 3.10
C ASP A 283 -0.37 5.77 2.19
N LEU A 284 0.60 5.03 1.62
CA LEU A 284 0.35 3.89 0.77
C LEU A 284 -0.11 2.70 1.61
N THR A 285 -1.23 2.15 1.20
CA THR A 285 -1.75 0.90 1.71
C THR A 285 -2.04 -0.04 0.56
N VAL A 286 -1.65 -1.30 0.71
CA VAL A 286 -1.90 -2.36 -0.25
C VAL A 286 -2.41 -3.57 0.51
N GLY A 287 -3.49 -4.16 0.02
CA GLY A 287 -4.04 -5.42 0.47
C GLY A 287 -4.81 -6.08 -0.68
N GLY A 288 -5.45 -7.22 -0.42
CA GLY A 288 -6.21 -7.95 -1.43
C GLY A 288 -7.30 -7.11 -2.11
N SER A 289 -7.83 -7.60 -3.23
CA SER A 289 -8.69 -6.79 -4.11
C SER A 289 -10.04 -6.39 -3.51
N GLN A 290 -10.48 -7.00 -2.40
CA GLN A 290 -11.82 -6.82 -1.85
C GLN A 290 -11.88 -5.69 -0.81
N PRO A 291 -12.97 -4.92 -0.73
CA PRO A 291 -13.14 -3.92 0.33
C PRO A 291 -13.42 -4.59 1.68
N SER A 292 -12.97 -3.94 2.76
CA SER A 292 -13.37 -4.24 4.13
C SER A 292 -14.00 -3.01 4.79
N THR A 293 -14.73 -3.22 5.88
CA THR A 293 -15.26 -2.15 6.74
C THR A 293 -14.80 -2.38 8.17
N THR A 294 -14.22 -1.36 8.81
CA THR A 294 -13.86 -1.41 10.23
C THR A 294 -14.81 -0.53 11.02
N THR A 295 -15.39 -1.07 12.08
CA THR A 295 -16.14 -0.32 13.09
C THR A 295 -15.38 -0.35 14.41
N LEU A 296 -15.45 0.76 15.15
CA LEU A 296 -14.85 0.90 16.48
C LEU A 296 -15.95 1.26 17.47
N THR A 297 -16.13 0.46 18.51
CA THR A 297 -17.11 0.71 19.58
C THR A 297 -16.42 0.86 20.93
N SER A 298 -17.05 1.61 21.83
CA SER A 298 -16.62 1.78 23.22
C SER A 298 -17.64 1.11 24.14
N SER A 299 -17.18 0.36 25.14
CA SER A 299 -18.04 -0.25 26.14
C SER A 299 -18.69 0.78 27.09
N ARG A 300 -18.14 2.01 27.15
CA ARG A 300 -18.64 3.08 28.02
C ARG A 300 -18.25 4.46 27.49
N ASN A 301 -19.24 5.29 27.17
CA ASN A 301 -19.02 6.66 26.70
C ASN A 301 -20.20 7.57 27.10
N PRO A 302 -20.01 8.62 27.92
CA PRO A 302 -18.74 9.03 28.54
C PRO A 302 -18.27 8.07 29.65
N SER A 303 -16.97 8.05 29.91
CA SER A 303 -16.34 7.41 31.09
C SER A 303 -15.87 8.46 32.10
N THR A 304 -15.52 8.06 33.32
CA THR A 304 -14.81 8.93 34.28
C THR A 304 -13.32 8.60 34.30
N SER A 305 -12.45 9.57 34.63
CA SER A 305 -11.01 9.35 34.77
C SER A 305 -10.68 8.15 35.67
N GLY A 306 -9.76 7.30 35.24
CA GLY A 306 -9.38 6.06 35.93
C GLY A 306 -10.36 4.89 35.76
N GLN A 307 -11.49 5.09 35.07
CA GLN A 307 -12.43 4.01 34.78
C GLN A 307 -11.97 3.19 33.56
N ALA A 308 -11.96 1.87 33.71
CA ALA A 308 -11.68 0.97 32.60
C ALA A 308 -12.76 1.08 31.51
N VAL A 309 -12.31 1.26 30.27
CA VAL A 309 -13.11 1.24 29.04
C VAL A 309 -12.51 0.20 28.11
N THR A 310 -13.36 -0.61 27.49
CA THR A 310 -12.97 -1.59 26.47
C THR A 310 -13.41 -1.07 25.11
N PHE A 311 -12.46 -0.97 24.19
CA PHE A 311 -12.71 -0.66 22.79
C PHE A 311 -12.70 -1.95 21.99
N THR A 312 -13.68 -2.11 21.09
CA THR A 312 -13.78 -3.26 20.20
C THR A 312 -13.70 -2.80 18.76
N CYS A 313 -12.66 -3.23 18.06
CA CYS A 313 -12.55 -3.11 16.62
C CYS A 313 -13.21 -4.34 15.99
N THR A 314 -14.17 -4.13 15.09
CA THR A 314 -14.78 -5.20 14.28
C THR A 314 -14.53 -4.91 12.82
N VAL A 315 -13.99 -5.88 12.09
CA VAL A 315 -13.70 -5.78 10.66
C VAL A 315 -14.59 -6.78 9.92
N THR A 316 -15.32 -6.28 8.93
CA THR A 316 -16.19 -7.10 8.08
C THR A 316 -15.76 -7.01 6.62
N GLY A 317 -16.06 -8.05 5.85
CA GLY A 317 -15.73 -8.15 4.43
C GLY A 317 -16.79 -8.95 3.69
N SER A 318 -16.94 -8.69 2.39
CA SER A 318 -17.99 -9.30 1.55
C SER A 318 -17.68 -10.73 1.09
N ALA A 319 -16.45 -11.21 1.25
CA ALA A 319 -15.94 -12.50 0.79
C ALA A 319 -15.59 -13.47 1.94
N GLY A 320 -16.14 -13.25 3.14
CA GLY A 320 -15.80 -13.98 4.38
C GLY A 320 -15.25 -13.10 5.50
N THR A 321 -14.79 -13.69 6.60
CA THR A 321 -14.25 -12.95 7.75
C THR A 321 -12.83 -12.44 7.47
N PRO A 322 -12.56 -11.13 7.57
CA PRO A 322 -11.21 -10.59 7.46
C PRO A 322 -10.27 -11.13 8.54
N THR A 323 -9.02 -11.36 8.16
CA THR A 323 -7.91 -11.80 9.02
C THR A 323 -6.86 -10.70 9.14
N GLY A 324 -5.79 -10.89 9.90
CA GLY A 324 -4.71 -9.90 10.01
C GLY A 324 -4.83 -9.02 11.25
N ASN A 325 -4.15 -7.88 11.24
CA ASN A 325 -3.94 -7.06 12.43
C ASN A 325 -4.68 -5.71 12.36
N VAL A 326 -5.08 -5.22 13.53
CA VAL A 326 -5.57 -3.85 13.73
C VAL A 326 -4.67 -3.07 14.69
N SER A 327 -4.69 -1.75 14.58
CA SER A 327 -4.00 -0.81 15.46
C SER A 327 -4.94 0.31 15.91
N LEU A 328 -5.01 0.58 17.22
CA LEU A 328 -5.85 1.62 17.81
C LEU A 328 -4.99 2.82 18.21
N TYR A 329 -5.40 4.00 17.74
CA TYR A 329 -4.71 5.27 17.97
C TYR A 329 -5.60 6.29 18.67
N ASP A 330 -4.96 7.16 19.45
CA ASP A 330 -5.49 8.44 19.90
C ASP A 330 -4.67 9.56 19.25
N GLY A 331 -5.24 10.23 18.25
CA GLY A 331 -4.46 11.08 17.34
C GLY A 331 -3.35 10.28 16.64
N SER A 332 -2.09 10.66 16.85
CA SER A 332 -0.91 9.94 16.36
C SER A 332 -0.35 8.91 17.35
N THR A 333 -0.87 8.84 18.57
CA THR A 333 -0.35 7.97 19.62
C THR A 333 -0.95 6.57 19.48
N LEU A 334 -0.11 5.55 19.29
CA LEU A 334 -0.55 4.15 19.29
C LEU A 334 -0.89 3.72 20.73
N LEU A 335 -2.13 3.31 20.95
CA LEU A 335 -2.58 2.78 22.25
C LEU A 335 -2.36 1.26 22.35
N GLY A 336 -2.58 0.55 21.24
CA GLY A 336 -2.40 -0.90 21.17
C GLY A 336 -2.64 -1.47 19.78
N SER A 337 -2.19 -2.70 19.55
CA SER A 337 -2.36 -3.42 18.30
C SER A 337 -2.49 -4.93 18.54
N GLY A 338 -3.16 -5.64 17.64
CA GLY A 338 -3.20 -7.10 17.68
C GLY A 338 -3.99 -7.73 16.53
N SER A 339 -3.96 -9.06 16.48
CA SER A 339 -4.63 -9.82 15.43
C SER A 339 -6.13 -9.97 15.70
N LEU A 340 -6.92 -9.98 14.62
CA LEU A 340 -8.34 -10.28 14.66
C LEU A 340 -8.57 -11.75 15.07
N ASN A 341 -9.60 -11.99 15.87
CA ASN A 341 -10.09 -13.33 16.20
C ASN A 341 -10.96 -13.90 15.05
N GLY A 342 -11.48 -15.12 15.22
CA GLY A 342 -12.32 -15.79 14.21
C GLY A 342 -13.65 -15.09 13.88
N ALA A 343 -14.06 -14.08 14.65
CA ALA A 343 -15.22 -13.23 14.37
C ALA A 343 -14.83 -11.89 13.70
N GLY A 344 -13.56 -11.70 13.34
CA GLY A 344 -13.07 -10.45 12.77
C GLY A 344 -12.97 -9.34 13.82
N GLN A 345 -12.73 -9.68 15.09
CA GLN A 345 -12.69 -8.72 16.20
C GLN A 345 -11.37 -8.70 16.95
N TRP A 346 -11.02 -7.52 17.45
CA TRP A 346 -9.94 -7.32 18.42
C TRP A 346 -10.37 -6.30 19.48
N THR A 347 -9.96 -6.51 20.73
CA THR A 347 -10.34 -5.66 21.86
C THR A 347 -9.14 -5.08 22.58
N TYR A 348 -9.30 -3.86 23.09
CA TYR A 348 -8.30 -3.15 23.88
C TYR A 348 -8.96 -2.52 25.10
N THR A 349 -8.48 -2.80 26.31
CA THR A 349 -9.01 -2.23 27.55
C THR A 349 -8.00 -1.29 28.19
N THR A 350 -8.43 -0.09 28.57
CA THR A 350 -7.58 0.90 29.25
C THR A 350 -8.37 1.71 30.26
N SER A 351 -7.71 2.15 31.32
CA SER A 351 -8.19 3.13 32.30
C SER A 351 -7.36 4.42 32.29
N ALA A 352 -6.40 4.52 31.36
CA ALA A 352 -5.36 5.54 31.37
C ALA A 352 -5.66 6.77 30.49
N LEU A 353 -6.83 6.83 29.84
CA LEU A 353 -7.22 8.00 29.06
C LEU A 353 -7.40 9.21 30.00
N ALA A 354 -6.81 10.34 29.62
CA ALA A 354 -6.90 11.59 30.36
C ALA A 354 -8.31 12.21 30.27
N VAL A 355 -8.62 13.20 31.11
CA VAL A 355 -9.88 13.96 31.02
C VAL A 355 -9.85 14.82 29.75
N ALA A 356 -10.49 14.33 28.69
CA ALA A 356 -10.59 15.01 27.41
C ALA A 356 -11.67 14.37 26.51
N SER A 357 -11.85 14.96 25.33
CA SER A 357 -12.49 14.29 24.19
C SER A 357 -11.39 13.67 23.31
N HIS A 358 -11.45 12.35 23.12
CA HIS A 358 -10.49 11.56 22.36
C HIS A 358 -11.11 11.08 21.05
N ALA A 359 -10.58 11.50 19.91
CA ALA A 359 -10.98 11.01 18.60
C ALA A 359 -10.19 9.74 18.26
N LEU A 360 -10.64 8.61 18.81
CA LEU A 360 -9.98 7.33 18.67
C LEU A 360 -10.23 6.72 17.29
N ARG A 361 -9.20 6.08 16.73
CA ARG A 361 -9.22 5.46 15.40
C ARG A 361 -8.63 4.07 15.46
N CYS A 362 -9.39 3.07 15.01
CA CYS A 362 -8.89 1.72 14.80
C CYS A 362 -8.67 1.49 13.31
N GLU A 363 -7.43 1.16 12.96
CA GLU A 363 -6.99 0.91 11.59
C GLU A 363 -6.77 -0.59 11.37
N TYR A 364 -7.42 -1.15 10.37
CA TYR A 364 -7.19 -2.49 9.88
C TYR A 364 -6.14 -2.48 8.77
N GLY A 365 -5.07 -3.24 8.96
CA GLY A 365 -3.92 -3.31 8.05
C GLY A 365 -4.18 -4.06 6.74
N GLY A 366 -5.39 -4.58 6.53
CA GLY A 366 -5.69 -5.44 5.39
C GLY A 366 -5.18 -6.86 5.59
N ASP A 367 -5.54 -7.72 4.65
CA ASP A 367 -4.96 -9.04 4.48
C ASP A 367 -4.84 -9.33 2.97
N GLY A 368 -4.50 -10.56 2.61
CA GLY A 368 -4.35 -10.93 1.21
C GLY A 368 -5.66 -11.10 0.43
N THR A 369 -6.81 -10.87 1.04
CA THR A 369 -8.13 -10.85 0.40
C THR A 369 -8.72 -9.44 0.46
N TYR A 370 -8.54 -8.75 1.58
CA TYR A 370 -9.15 -7.49 1.91
C TYR A 370 -8.14 -6.34 1.96
N GLY A 371 -8.52 -5.22 1.36
CA GLY A 371 -7.83 -3.96 1.54
C GLY A 371 -8.01 -3.41 2.97
N VAL A 372 -7.19 -2.42 3.29
CA VAL A 372 -7.24 -1.68 4.56
C VAL A 372 -8.59 -0.98 4.77
N SER A 373 -8.96 -0.77 6.01
CA SER A 373 -10.08 0.09 6.41
C SER A 373 -9.85 0.67 7.79
N ALA A 374 -10.64 1.67 8.20
CA ALA A 374 -10.56 2.24 9.53
C ALA A 374 -11.95 2.61 10.05
N GLY A 375 -12.10 2.59 11.37
CA GLY A 375 -13.29 3.03 12.08
C GLY A 375 -12.90 3.97 13.22
N THR A 376 -13.76 4.93 13.54
CA THR A 376 -13.50 5.93 14.59
C THR A 376 -14.59 5.97 15.64
N VAL A 377 -14.22 6.32 16.86
CA VAL A 377 -15.16 6.66 17.94
C VAL A 377 -14.64 7.89 18.69
N THR A 378 -15.53 8.82 19.06
CA THR A 378 -15.17 9.91 19.97
C THR A 378 -15.45 9.49 21.39
N GLN A 379 -14.41 9.20 22.18
CA GLN A 379 -14.51 8.85 23.60
C GLN A 379 -14.44 10.12 24.44
N ILE A 380 -15.44 10.35 25.31
CA ILE A 380 -15.41 11.44 26.28
C ILE A 380 -15.02 10.87 27.65
N VAL A 381 -14.03 11.48 28.30
CA VAL A 381 -13.60 11.16 29.66
C VAL A 381 -13.85 12.36 30.56
N ASN A 382 -14.72 12.19 31.55
CA ASN A 382 -15.07 13.18 32.54
C ASN A 382 -14.11 13.11 33.75
N ALA A 383 -13.93 14.24 34.44
CA ALA A 383 -13.21 14.26 35.71
C ALA A 383 -13.88 13.32 36.73
N ALA A 384 -13.07 12.62 37.54
CA ALA A 384 -13.60 11.92 38.70
C ALA A 384 -14.16 12.95 39.69
N ALA A 385 -15.29 12.65 40.31
CA ALA A 385 -15.80 13.48 41.40
C ALA A 385 -14.73 13.56 42.50
N ALA A 386 -14.43 14.77 42.98
CA ALA A 386 -13.56 14.94 44.13
C ALA A 386 -14.16 14.16 45.31
N ALA A 387 -13.35 13.37 45.99
CA ALA A 387 -13.78 12.80 47.27
C ALA A 387 -14.11 13.97 48.19
N GLU A 388 -15.36 14.05 48.68
CA GLU A 388 -15.67 14.96 49.79
C GLU A 388 -14.73 14.58 50.93
N VAL A 389 -13.78 15.45 51.26
CA VAL A 389 -13.04 15.32 52.52
C VAL A 389 -14.11 15.52 53.59
N PRO A 390 -14.44 14.51 54.42
CA PRO A 390 -15.33 14.76 55.54
C PRO A 390 -14.66 15.85 56.37
N GLU A 391 -15.36 16.97 56.53
CA GLU A 391 -14.91 18.13 57.29
C GLU A 391 -14.33 17.62 58.62
N ALA A 392 -13.00 17.70 58.75
CA ALA A 392 -12.33 17.25 59.94
C ALA A 392 -12.90 18.08 61.10
N ALA A 393 -13.52 17.42 62.07
CA ALA A 393 -13.95 18.08 63.29
C ALA A 393 -12.72 18.75 63.89
N THR A 394 -12.65 20.07 63.79
CA THR A 394 -11.61 20.88 64.42
C THR A 394 -11.71 20.64 65.92
N LEU A 395 -10.82 19.82 66.48
CA LEU A 395 -10.73 19.61 67.91
C LEU A 395 -10.15 20.87 68.54
N LEU A 396 -11.02 21.77 68.99
CA LEU A 396 -10.63 22.91 69.81
C LEU A 396 -10.28 22.39 71.21
N LEU A 397 -9.00 22.10 71.45
CA LEU A 397 -8.47 21.85 72.78
C LEU A 397 -8.51 23.15 73.58
N MET A 398 -9.53 23.31 74.41
CA MET A 398 -9.46 24.26 75.53
C MET A 398 -8.62 23.62 76.63
N SER A 399 -7.44 24.18 76.89
CA SER A 399 -6.61 23.83 78.04
C SER A 399 -7.29 24.32 79.32
N GLY A 400 -8.08 23.45 79.95
CA GLY A 400 -8.59 23.63 81.31
C GLY A 400 -7.79 22.79 82.30
N GLY A 401 -7.19 23.45 83.29
CA GLY A 401 -6.42 22.81 84.36
C GLY A 401 -7.28 21.88 85.23
N LEU A 402 -6.67 20.73 85.54
CA LEU A 402 -6.84 19.85 86.72
C LEU A 402 -8.20 19.89 87.44
N GLY A 403 -9.04 18.90 87.12
CA GLY A 403 -10.19 18.51 87.94
C GLY A 403 -11.10 17.60 87.13
N GLY A 404 -11.06 16.28 87.42
CA GLY A 404 -11.51 15.23 86.51
C GLY A 404 -12.96 15.33 86.01
N VAL A 405 -13.16 14.95 84.75
CA VAL A 405 -14.48 14.64 84.18
C VAL A 405 -14.33 13.54 83.12
N GLY A 406 -15.19 12.51 83.21
CA GLY A 406 -15.26 11.42 82.24
C GLY A 406 -15.63 11.90 80.84
N VAL A 407 -14.92 11.37 79.83
CA VAL A 407 -15.16 11.66 78.42
C VAL A 407 -16.35 10.82 77.93
N TRP A 408 -17.51 11.45 77.70
CA TRP A 408 -18.59 10.84 76.94
C TRP A 408 -18.39 11.14 75.45
N LEU A 409 -17.94 10.15 74.68
CA LEU A 409 -17.96 10.20 73.22
C LEU A 409 -19.42 10.06 72.76
N ARG A 410 -20.08 11.14 72.32
CA ARG A 410 -21.31 11.02 71.52
C ARG A 410 -20.93 10.91 70.05
N TYR A 411 -21.02 9.70 69.52
CA TYR A 411 -21.07 9.46 68.07
C TYR A 411 -22.42 9.95 67.54
N GLN A 412 -22.45 11.10 66.86
CA GLN A 412 -23.59 11.49 66.02
C GLN A 412 -23.35 10.94 64.61
N TRP A 413 -24.11 9.90 64.25
CA TRP A 413 -24.12 9.32 62.91
C TRP A 413 -24.91 10.26 61.98
N ALA A 414 -24.22 11.06 61.15
CA ALA A 414 -24.87 11.81 60.09
C ALA A 414 -25.27 10.86 58.94
N ARG A 415 -26.51 10.37 58.95
CA ARG A 415 -27.12 9.72 57.78
C ARG A 415 -27.30 10.75 56.66
N ARG A 416 -26.44 10.77 55.63
CA ARG A 416 -26.78 11.42 54.35
C ARG A 416 -27.65 10.48 53.51
N LYS A 417 -28.90 10.89 53.28
CA LYS A 417 -29.84 10.25 52.34
C LYS A 417 -29.27 10.29 50.93
N LYS A 418 -29.23 9.14 50.24
CA LYS A 418 -29.13 9.08 48.77
C LYS A 418 -30.39 9.70 48.17
N ALA A 419 -30.24 10.78 47.41
CA ALA A 419 -31.27 11.20 46.45
C ALA A 419 -31.20 10.28 45.23
N LYS A 420 -32.37 9.89 44.72
CA LYS A 420 -32.59 8.99 43.58
C LYS A 420 -32.18 9.62 42.27
#